data_AF-A0A2U2N0X8-F1
#
_entry.id   AF-A0A2U2N0X8-F1
#
_cell.length_a   1.000
_cell.length_b   1.000
_cell.length_c   1.000
_cell.angle_alpha   90.00
_cell.angle_beta   90.00
_cell.angle_gamma   90.00
#
_symmetry.space_group_name_H-M   'P 1'
#
loop_
_entity.id
_entity.type
_entity.pdbx_description
1 polymer ?
#
loop_
_entity_poly.entity_id
_entity_poly.type
_entity_poly.pdbx_seq_one_letter_code
_entity_poly.pdbx_strand_id
1 'polypeptide(L)'
;MMAALGLEPAAEDGGGDAPAVAEDTASRVQEPRDRVREALAALDAPATAARIQRSTGLATHQIRRALQSLRAEGEVTTTLRAGRRLYAVKTSRSRAG
;
A
#
# COMPACT_ATOMS: atom_id res chain seq x y z
N MET A 1 60.59 -29.54 7.48
CA MET A 1 59.69 -28.37 7.55
C MET A 1 59.13 -28.11 6.16
N MET A 2 57.84 -28.34 5.95
CA MET A 2 57.14 -28.01 4.71
C MET A 2 55.81 -27.39 5.12
N ALA A 3 55.56 -26.15 4.73
CA ALA A 3 54.23 -25.53 4.76
C ALA A 3 54.09 -24.68 3.50
N ALA A 4 53.33 -25.21 2.54
CA ALA A 4 52.77 -24.45 1.44
C ALA A 4 51.40 -23.94 1.90
N LEU A 5 51.21 -22.63 1.96
CA LEU A 5 49.89 -22.02 2.01
C LEU A 5 49.94 -20.74 1.18
N GLY A 6 49.45 -20.85 -0.05
CA GLY A 6 48.97 -19.70 -0.81
C GLY A 6 47.74 -19.15 -0.11
N LEU A 7 47.77 -17.85 0.18
CA LEU A 7 46.61 -17.07 0.60
C LEU A 7 46.60 -15.84 -0.30
N GLU A 8 45.89 -15.97 -1.43
CA GLU A 8 45.33 -14.84 -2.17
C GLU A 8 44.34 -14.13 -1.23
N PRO A 9 44.40 -12.80 -1.06
CA PRO A 9 43.32 -12.08 -0.40
C PRO A 9 42.10 -12.11 -1.31
N ALA A 10 41.08 -12.88 -0.91
CA ALA A 10 39.75 -12.74 -1.48
C ALA A 10 39.26 -11.32 -1.18
N ALA A 11 39.22 -10.49 -2.22
CA ALA A 11 38.42 -9.29 -2.21
C ALA A 11 36.94 -9.73 -2.12
N GLU A 12 36.38 -9.70 -0.92
CA GLU A 12 34.93 -9.65 -0.75
C GLU A 12 34.51 -8.18 -0.89
N ASP A 13 34.41 -7.73 -2.13
CA ASP A 13 33.63 -6.55 -2.48
C ASP A 13 32.28 -7.02 -3.01
N GLY A 14 31.20 -6.54 -2.40
CA GLY A 14 29.87 -6.60 -3.00
C GLY A 14 28.79 -7.22 -2.13
N GLY A 15 27.89 -6.37 -1.67
CA GLY A 15 26.51 -6.77 -1.39
C GLY A 15 25.97 -6.24 -0.09
N GLY A 16 25.54 -4.98 -0.09
CA GLY A 16 24.72 -4.42 0.98
C GLY A 16 23.50 -5.30 1.24
N ASP A 17 23.49 -5.97 2.39
CA ASP A 17 22.35 -6.71 2.89
C ASP A 17 21.41 -5.74 3.63
N ALA A 18 20.38 -5.26 2.91
CA ALA A 18 19.10 -4.79 3.47
C ALA A 18 18.12 -4.41 2.34
N PRO A 19 16.83 -4.81 2.40
CA PRO A 19 16.30 -6.13 2.74
C PRO A 19 15.28 -6.60 1.68
N ALA A 20 15.37 -7.83 1.18
CA ALA A 20 14.31 -8.45 0.35
C ALA A 20 12.95 -8.57 1.10
N VAL A 21 12.94 -8.34 2.41
CA VAL A 21 11.74 -8.32 3.26
C VAL A 21 10.90 -7.04 3.06
N ALA A 22 11.50 -5.95 2.56
CA ALA A 22 10.78 -4.70 2.31
C ALA A 22 9.82 -4.82 1.11
N GLU A 23 10.20 -5.52 0.05
CA GLU A 23 9.39 -5.64 -1.17
C GLU A 23 8.17 -6.55 -0.99
N ASP A 24 8.30 -7.66 -0.24
CA ASP A 24 7.16 -8.54 0.08
C ASP A 24 6.19 -7.86 1.05
N THR A 25 6.69 -7.12 2.04
CA THR A 25 5.84 -6.40 2.99
C THR A 25 5.16 -5.18 2.35
N ALA A 26 5.88 -4.42 1.52
CA ALA A 26 5.31 -3.32 0.74
C ALA A 26 4.26 -3.85 -0.25
N SER A 27 4.55 -4.90 -1.01
CA SER A 27 3.59 -5.50 -1.96
C SER A 27 2.31 -5.98 -1.27
N ARG A 28 2.43 -6.67 -0.12
CA ARG A 28 1.25 -7.14 0.64
C ARG A 28 0.39 -6.02 1.22
N VAL A 29 0.94 -4.81 1.36
CA VAL A 29 0.21 -3.62 1.85
C VAL A 29 -0.27 -2.74 0.69
N GLN A 30 0.49 -2.67 -0.41
CA GLN A 30 0.13 -1.97 -1.65
C GLN A 30 -1.08 -2.64 -2.30
N GLU A 31 -1.11 -3.97 -2.39
CA GLU A 31 -2.18 -4.67 -3.10
C GLU A 31 -3.58 -4.40 -2.50
N PRO A 32 -3.81 -4.47 -1.17
CA PRO A 32 -5.08 -4.05 -0.58
C PRO A 32 -5.40 -2.57 -0.78
N ARG A 33 -4.37 -1.71 -0.82
CA ARG A 33 -4.52 -0.27 -1.00
C ARG A 33 -4.99 0.05 -2.42
N ASP A 34 -4.34 -0.50 -3.43
CA ASP A 34 -4.68 -0.28 -4.82
C ASP A 34 -6.07 -0.82 -5.14
N ARG A 35 -6.41 -2.02 -4.66
CA ARG A 35 -7.78 -2.57 -4.80
C ARG A 35 -8.84 -1.68 -4.14
N VAL A 36 -8.55 -1.12 -2.96
CA VAL A 36 -9.49 -0.19 -2.29
C VAL A 36 -9.63 1.12 -3.08
N ARG A 37 -8.52 1.65 -3.61
CA ARG A 37 -8.53 2.87 -4.43
C ARG A 37 -9.31 2.66 -5.72
N GLU A 38 -9.06 1.58 -6.45
CA GLU A 38 -9.79 1.23 -7.67
C GLU A 38 -11.27 1.02 -7.40
N ALA A 39 -11.62 0.29 -6.33
CA ALA A 39 -13.01 0.10 -5.94
C ALA A 39 -13.70 1.44 -5.61
N LEU A 40 -13.02 2.34 -4.91
CA LEU A 40 -13.56 3.67 -4.64
C LEU A 40 -13.70 4.53 -5.90
N ALA A 41 -12.78 4.41 -6.86
CA ALA A 41 -12.85 5.11 -8.14
C ALA A 41 -14.00 4.58 -9.01
N ALA A 42 -14.21 3.26 -9.02
CA ALA A 42 -15.28 2.60 -9.79
C ALA A 42 -16.68 2.88 -9.22
N LEU A 43 -16.80 3.20 -7.93
CA LEU A 43 -18.09 3.45 -7.29
C LEU A 43 -18.68 4.83 -7.60
N ASP A 44 -17.90 5.75 -8.20
CA ASP A 44 -18.25 7.13 -8.62
C ASP A 44 -19.08 7.94 -7.58
N ALA A 45 -19.03 7.50 -6.32
CA ALA A 45 -19.81 8.03 -5.22
C ALA A 45 -19.18 7.65 -3.88
N PRO A 46 -19.36 8.49 -2.83
CA PRO A 46 -18.89 8.17 -1.50
C PRO A 46 -19.48 6.84 -1.00
N ALA A 47 -18.61 5.90 -0.64
CA ALA A 47 -18.97 4.53 -0.30
C ALA A 47 -18.69 4.22 1.17
N THR A 48 -19.51 3.37 1.78
CA THR A 48 -19.21 2.84 3.13
C THR A 48 -18.14 1.76 3.05
N ALA A 49 -17.43 1.52 4.15
CA ALA A 49 -16.47 0.41 4.25
C ALA A 49 -17.08 -0.95 3.88
N ALA A 50 -18.36 -1.19 4.23
CA ALA A 50 -19.08 -2.41 3.86
C ALA A 50 -19.31 -2.54 2.34
N ARG A 51 -19.53 -1.43 1.63
CA ARG A 51 -19.67 -1.45 0.16
C ARG A 51 -18.33 -1.71 -0.52
N ILE A 52 -17.26 -1.09 -0.03
CA ILE A 52 -15.88 -1.33 -0.49
C ILE A 52 -15.52 -2.81 -0.28
N GLN A 53 -15.84 -3.36 0.88
CA GLN A 53 -15.60 -4.77 1.21
C GLN A 53 -16.27 -5.74 0.24
N ARG A 54 -17.54 -5.50 -0.10
CA ARG A 54 -18.23 -6.32 -1.11
C ARG A 54 -17.60 -6.21 -2.50
N SER A 55 -17.02 -5.06 -2.83
CA SER A 55 -16.37 -4.83 -4.12
C SER A 55 -14.98 -5.47 -4.20
N THR A 56 -14.22 -5.48 -3.11
CA THR A 56 -12.81 -5.92 -3.12
C THR A 56 -12.61 -7.33 -2.58
N GLY A 57 -13.57 -7.87 -1.82
CA GLY A 57 -13.44 -9.14 -1.10
C GLY A 57 -12.44 -9.10 0.06
N LEU A 58 -11.88 -7.93 0.38
CA LEU A 58 -10.85 -7.79 1.41
C LEU A 58 -11.43 -7.89 2.82
N ALA A 59 -10.59 -8.29 3.78
CA ALA A 59 -10.98 -8.29 5.18
C ALA A 59 -11.13 -6.84 5.70
N THR A 60 -12.05 -6.63 6.64
CA THR A 60 -12.36 -5.31 7.20
C THR A 60 -11.12 -4.58 7.75
N HIS A 61 -10.18 -5.31 8.35
CA HIS A 61 -8.95 -4.74 8.88
C HIS A 61 -7.98 -4.27 7.79
N GLN A 62 -7.89 -4.99 6.67
CA GLN A 62 -7.09 -4.59 5.49
C GLN A 62 -7.67 -3.32 4.87
N ILE A 63 -8.99 -3.27 4.71
CA ILE A 63 -9.69 -2.08 4.19
C ILE A 63 -9.47 -0.88 5.10
N ARG A 64 -9.57 -1.06 6.42
CA ARG A 64 -9.35 0.04 7.38
C ARG A 64 -7.91 0.57 7.29
N ARG A 65 -6.90 -0.31 7.21
CA ARG A 65 -5.50 0.10 7.04
C ARG A 65 -5.29 0.82 5.70
N ALA A 66 -5.77 0.26 4.59
CA ALA A 66 -5.70 0.88 3.28
C ALA A 66 -6.34 2.27 3.25
N LEU A 67 -7.55 2.42 3.79
CA LEU A 67 -8.24 3.72 3.90
C LEU A 67 -7.47 4.72 4.78
N GLN A 68 -6.80 4.24 5.83
CA GLN A 68 -5.99 5.10 6.69
C GLN A 68 -4.74 5.60 5.97
N SER A 69 -4.04 4.73 5.23
CA SER A 69 -2.88 5.12 4.41
C SER A 69 -3.28 6.09 3.29
N LEU A 70 -4.32 5.76 2.51
CA LEU A 70 -4.83 6.64 1.45
C LEU A 70 -5.29 8.00 1.98
N ARG A 71 -5.83 8.05 3.20
CA ARG A 71 -6.20 9.31 3.85
C ARG A 71 -4.97 10.08 4.32
N ALA A 72 -3.95 9.42 4.85
CA ALA A 72 -2.70 10.05 5.25
C ALA A 72 -1.97 10.70 4.05
N GLU A 73 -2.10 10.09 2.87
CA GLU A 73 -1.57 10.61 1.61
C GLU A 73 -2.49 11.63 0.92
N GLY A 74 -3.64 11.92 1.51
CA GLY A 74 -4.60 12.90 0.98
C GLY A 74 -5.38 12.44 -0.26
N GLU A 75 -5.25 11.16 -0.64
CA GLU A 75 -5.93 10.56 -1.79
C GLU A 75 -7.40 10.24 -1.54
N VAL A 76 -7.80 10.00 -0.28
CA VAL A 76 -9.18 9.67 0.07
C VAL A 76 -9.73 10.68 1.07
N THR A 77 -10.96 11.14 0.81
CA THR A 77 -11.74 11.95 1.76
C THR A 77 -12.70 11.07 2.54
N THR A 78 -12.95 11.45 3.80
CA THR A 78 -13.95 10.79 4.65
C THR A 78 -15.01 11.79 5.06
N THR A 79 -16.27 11.45 4.83
CA THR A 79 -17.43 12.28 5.20
C THR A 79 -18.34 11.48 6.12
N LEU A 80 -18.90 12.14 7.13
CA LEU A 80 -19.94 11.56 7.98
C LEU A 80 -21.31 11.98 7.44
N ARG A 81 -22.14 11.00 7.09
CA ARG A 81 -23.55 11.21 6.72
C ARG A 81 -24.44 10.21 7.42
N ALA A 82 -25.50 10.68 8.06
CA ALA A 82 -26.47 9.83 8.78
C ALA A 82 -25.81 8.79 9.72
N GLY A 83 -24.79 9.21 10.48
CA GLY A 83 -24.04 8.34 11.39
C GLY A 83 -23.10 7.33 10.72
N ARG A 84 -22.95 7.35 9.39
CA ARG A 84 -22.08 6.44 8.63
C ARG A 84 -20.89 7.18 8.05
N ARG A 85 -19.71 6.55 8.12
CA ARG A 85 -18.49 7.01 7.43
C ARG A 85 -18.56 6.60 5.96
N LEU A 86 -18.50 7.61 5.09
CA LEU A 86 -18.39 7.47 3.65
C LEU A 86 -16.97 7.85 3.22
N TYR A 87 -16.43 7.13 2.26
CA TYR A 87 -15.09 7.29 1.73
C TYR A 87 -15.18 7.52 0.23
N ALA A 88 -14.40 8.47 -0.28
CA ALA A 88 -14.34 8.78 -1.71
C ALA A 88 -12.90 9.12 -2.10
N VAL A 89 -12.46 8.70 -3.29
CA VAL A 89 -11.19 9.18 -3.84
C VAL A 89 -11.32 10.68 -4.09
N LYS A 90 -10.29 11.44 -3.72
CA LYS A 90 -10.16 12.85 -4.08
C LYS A 90 -9.85 12.90 -5.57
N THR A 91 -10.89 12.87 -6.40
CA THR A 91 -10.71 13.11 -7.84
C THR A 91 -10.22 14.54 -7.96
N SER A 92 -9.02 14.74 -8.49
CA SER A 92 -8.44 16.06 -8.77
C SER A 92 -9.20 16.75 -9.92
N ARG A 93 -10.53 16.88 -9.82
CA ARG A 93 -11.35 17.63 -10.77
C ARG A 93 -11.31 19.10 -10.38
N SER A 94 -10.11 19.69 -10.35
CA SER A 94 -9.88 21.12 -10.13
C SER A 94 -8.47 21.50 -10.64
N ARG A 95 -8.27 21.44 -11.96
CA ARG A 95 -7.30 22.26 -12.72
C ARG A 95 -7.72 22.28 -14.18
N ALA A 96 -8.95 22.73 -14.42
CA ALA A 96 -9.38 23.26 -15.71
C ALA A 96 -9.90 24.66 -15.39
N GLY A 97 -9.04 25.64 -15.62
CA GLY A 97 -9.22 27.05 -15.32
C GLY A 97 -7.98 27.77 -15.78
#